data_AF-A0A845Z4T6-F1
#
_entry.id   AF-A0A845Z4T6-F1
#
_cell.length_a   1.000
_cell.length_b   1.000
_cell.length_c   1.000
_cell.angle_alpha   90.00
_cell.angle_beta   90.00
_cell.angle_gamma   90.00
#
_symmetry.space_group_name_H-M   'P 1'
#
loop_
_entity.id
_entity.type
_entity.pdbx_description
1 polymer ?
#
loop_
_entity_poly.entity_id
_entity_poly.type
_entity_poly.pdbx_seq_one_letter_code
_entity_poly.pdbx_strand_id
1 'polypeptide(L)'
;MNVKVISIKPTNESKKFLLEMLIGKDSHQFLMTAVTDTIAGEKIQVIKGDKSFGQTFRFNQELAVKLYKMVSEFNRGQFVKLPVEIGDFSKNEIERVSFMTKV
;
A
#
# COMPACT_ATOMS: atom_id res chain seq x y z
N MET A 1 10.75 -6.25 9.68
CA MET A 1 10.06 -7.47 9.22
C MET A 1 9.98 -7.34 7.71
N ASN A 2 10.60 -8.25 6.97
CA ASN A 2 10.71 -8.14 5.52
C ASN A 2 9.33 -8.01 4.87
N VAL A 3 9.19 -7.09 3.92
CA VAL A 3 7.96 -6.87 3.18
C VAL A 3 8.15 -7.26 1.73
N LYS A 4 7.31 -8.19 1.28
CA LYS A 4 7.37 -8.74 -0.08
C LYS A 4 6.01 -8.65 -0.75
N VAL A 5 5.93 -7.98 -1.88
CA VAL A 5 4.74 -8.02 -2.74
C VAL A 5 4.77 -9.31 -3.53
N ILE A 6 3.70 -10.10 -3.40
CA ILE A 6 3.57 -11.39 -4.06
C ILE A 6 2.87 -11.24 -5.40
N SER A 7 1.74 -10.54 -5.42
CA SER A 7 0.99 -10.33 -6.65
C SER A 7 0.19 -9.02 -6.62
N ILE A 8 -0.07 -8.48 -7.80
CA ILE A 8 -1.03 -7.40 -8.05
C ILE A 8 -1.94 -7.91 -9.16
N LYS A 9 -3.24 -8.03 -8.89
CA LYS A 9 -4.21 -8.57 -9.84
C LYS A 9 -5.38 -7.59 -10.02
N PRO A 10 -5.89 -7.37 -11.23
CA PRO A 10 -7.16 -6.68 -11.39
C PRO A 10 -8.29 -7.51 -10.75
N THR A 11 -9.33 -6.84 -10.25
CA THR A 11 -10.56 -7.52 -9.85
C THR A 11 -11.59 -7.48 -10.98
N ASN A 12 -12.78 -8.07 -10.75
CA ASN A 12 -13.90 -7.98 -11.70
C ASN A 12 -14.46 -6.56 -11.81
N GLU A 13 -14.07 -5.66 -10.92
CA GLU A 13 -14.47 -4.26 -10.93
C GLU A 13 -13.38 -3.39 -11.57
N SER A 14 -13.79 -2.51 -12.47
CA SER A 14 -12.87 -1.59 -13.14
C SER A 14 -12.09 -0.74 -12.13
N LYS A 15 -10.80 -0.54 -12.40
CA LYS A 15 -9.87 0.28 -11.59
C LYS A 15 -9.64 -0.22 -10.16
N LYS A 16 -10.03 -1.46 -9.84
CA LYS A 16 -9.72 -2.09 -8.56
C LYS A 16 -8.67 -3.18 -8.73
N PHE A 17 -7.76 -3.26 -7.77
CA PHE A 17 -6.63 -4.17 -7.78
C PHE A 17 -6.53 -4.85 -6.41
N LEU A 18 -6.37 -6.17 -6.42
CA LEU A 18 -6.03 -6.95 -5.25
C LEU A 18 -4.49 -7.00 -5.14
N LEU A 19 -3.98 -6.46 -4.05
CA LEU A 19 -2.57 -6.51 -3.68
C LEU A 19 -2.37 -7.63 -2.65
N GLU A 20 -1.57 -8.64 -3.00
CA GLU A 20 -1.19 -9.73 -2.11
C GLU A 20 0.26 -9.56 -1.68
N MET A 21 0.52 -9.60 -0.37
CA MET A 21 1.86 -9.38 0.16
C MET A 21 2.14 -10.15 1.45
N LEU A 22 3.43 -10.35 1.72
CA LEU A 22 3.94 -10.88 2.98
C LEU A 22 4.55 -9.75 3.80
N ILE A 23 4.22 -9.69 5.08
CA ILE A 23 4.89 -8.86 6.08
C ILE A 23 5.47 -9.81 7.13
N GLY A 24 6.79 -10.00 7.10
CA GLY A 24 7.43 -11.10 7.82
C GLY A 24 6.95 -12.44 7.28
N LYS A 25 6.18 -13.18 8.08
CA LYS A 25 5.58 -14.47 7.68
C LYS A 25 4.07 -14.37 7.42
N ASP A 26 3.48 -13.23 7.74
CA ASP A 26 2.03 -13.04 7.69
C ASP A 26 1.61 -12.60 6.30
N SER A 27 0.56 -13.24 5.78
CA SER A 27 -0.04 -12.90 4.50
C SER A 27 -1.12 -11.84 4.68
N HIS A 28 -1.06 -10.81 3.84
CA HIS A 28 -2.00 -9.71 3.82
C HIS A 28 -2.54 -9.52 2.40
N GLN A 29 -3.83 -9.19 2.34
CA GLN A 29 -4.50 -8.78 1.12
C GLN A 29 -5.09 -7.40 1.33
N PHE A 30 -4.89 -6.53 0.35
CA PHE A 30 -5.42 -5.17 0.34
C PHE A 30 -6.10 -4.88 -0.98
N LEU A 31 -7.23 -4.18 -0.91
CA LEU A 31 -7.91 -3.66 -2.08
C LEU A 31 -7.41 -2.24 -2.37
N MET A 32 -6.88 -2.05 -3.56
CA MET A 32 -6.39 -0.78 -4.07
C MET A 32 -7.32 -0.29 -5.18
N THR A 33 -7.70 0.98 -5.17
CA THR A 33 -8.61 1.57 -6.17
C THR A 33 -7.95 2.76 -6.84
N ALA A 34 -7.89 2.75 -8.18
CA ALA A 34 -7.50 3.92 -8.96
C ALA A 34 -8.70 4.83 -9.16
N VAL A 35 -8.59 6.08 -8.70
CA VAL A 35 -9.62 7.11 -8.89
C VAL A 35 -9.03 8.30 -9.61
N THR A 36 -9.86 8.99 -10.38
CA THR A 36 -9.49 10.28 -10.98
C THR A 36 -10.05 11.36 -10.08
N ASP A 37 -9.16 12.16 -9.51
CA ASP A 37 -9.51 13.31 -8.69
C ASP A 37 -9.27 14.60 -9.47
N THR A 38 -9.91 15.70 -9.07
CA THR A 38 -9.69 17.02 -9.69
C THR A 38 -9.06 17.94 -8.66
N ILE A 39 -7.81 18.33 -8.87
CA ILE A 39 -7.06 19.22 -7.98
C ILE A 39 -6.70 20.47 -8.76
N ALA A 40 -7.15 21.65 -8.28
CA ALA A 40 -6.92 22.93 -8.94
C ALA A 40 -7.35 22.96 -10.44
N GLY A 41 -8.40 22.22 -10.80
CA GLY A 41 -8.89 22.10 -12.18
C GLY A 41 -8.20 21.00 -13.01
N GLU A 42 -7.11 20.41 -12.51
CA GLU A 42 -6.37 19.35 -13.19
C GLU A 42 -6.86 17.96 -12.78
N LYS A 43 -7.03 17.06 -13.75
CA LYS A 43 -7.43 15.67 -13.50
C LYS A 43 -6.22 14.81 -13.16
N ILE A 44 -6.14 14.33 -11.92
CA ILE A 44 -5.02 13.53 -11.43
C ILE A 44 -5.52 12.12 -11.11
N GLN A 45 -4.84 11.10 -11.64
CA GLN A 45 -5.09 9.72 -11.22
C GLN A 45 -4.34 9.43 -9.92
N VAL A 46 -5.08 9.01 -8.89
CA VAL A 46 -4.54 8.63 -7.59
C VAL A 46 -4.94 7.20 -7.25
N ILE A 47 -4.07 6.48 -6.54
CA ILE A 47 -4.37 5.16 -6.00
C ILE A 47 -4.77 5.33 -4.54
N LYS A 48 -5.90 4.74 -4.14
CA LYS A 48 -6.39 4.72 -2.75
C LYS A 48 -6.37 3.28 -2.24
N GLY A 49 -5.76 3.06 -1.08
CA GLY A 49 -5.86 1.79 -0.36
C GLY A 49 -7.14 1.72 0.45
N ASP A 50 -7.59 0.51 0.75
CA ASP A 50 -8.69 0.28 1.69
C ASP A 50 -8.32 0.66 3.14
N LYS A 51 -9.31 0.56 4.04
CA LYS A 51 -9.13 0.91 5.44
C LYS A 51 -8.05 0.05 6.11
N SER A 52 -7.99 -1.25 5.79
CA SER A 52 -6.98 -2.16 6.30
C SER A 52 -5.56 -1.74 5.89
N PHE A 53 -5.36 -1.36 4.64
CA PHE A 53 -4.09 -0.85 4.14
C PHE A 53 -3.66 0.39 4.91
N GLY A 54 -4.57 1.36 5.07
CA GLY A 54 -4.32 2.58 5.82
C GLY A 54 -3.95 2.31 7.28
N GLN A 55 -4.60 1.34 7.92
CA GLN A 55 -4.28 0.95 9.30
C GLN A 55 -2.93 0.24 9.40
N THR A 56 -2.63 -0.70 8.49
CA THR A 56 -1.36 -1.42 8.48
C THR A 56 -0.19 -0.48 8.22
N PHE A 57 -0.30 0.43 7.25
CA PHE A 57 0.82 1.31 6.86
C PHE A 57 0.76 2.71 7.46
N ARG A 58 -0.11 2.96 8.45
CA ARG A 58 -0.29 4.27 9.10
C ARG A 58 1.03 4.92 9.51
N PHE A 59 1.96 4.10 9.99
CA PHE A 59 3.25 4.48 10.54
C PHE A 59 4.44 4.06 9.68
N ASN A 60 4.16 3.43 8.54
CA ASN A 60 5.17 2.98 7.58
C ASN A 60 4.87 3.64 6.21
N GLN A 61 4.79 4.97 6.22
CA GLN A 61 4.37 5.75 5.05
C GLN A 61 5.32 5.60 3.86
N GLU A 62 6.62 5.41 4.10
CA GLU A 62 7.58 5.17 3.02
C GLU A 62 7.24 3.89 2.23
N LEU A 63 6.91 2.81 2.94
CA LEU A 63 6.45 1.57 2.32
C LEU A 63 5.10 1.77 1.62
N ALA A 64 4.18 2.53 2.22
CA ALA A 64 2.90 2.87 1.60
C ALA A 64 3.10 3.57 0.25
N VAL A 65 3.99 4.56 0.19
CA VAL A 65 4.32 5.29 -1.04
C VAL A 65 4.91 4.37 -2.11
N LYS A 66 5.81 3.46 -1.74
CA LYS A 66 6.37 2.45 -2.68
C LYS A 66 5.26 1.57 -3.26
N LEU A 67 4.32 1.12 -2.42
CA LEU A 67 3.18 0.32 -2.85
C LEU A 67 2.24 1.10 -3.77
N TYR A 68 1.92 2.36 -3.43
CA TYR A 68 1.10 3.21 -4.29
C TYR A 68 1.73 3.42 -5.67
N LYS A 69 3.04 3.67 -5.71
CA LYS A 69 3.78 3.82 -6.97
C LYS A 69 3.68 2.54 -7.80
N MET A 70 3.95 1.39 -7.19
CA MET A 70 3.90 0.09 -7.88
C MET A 70 2.51 -0.22 -8.45
N VAL A 71 1.44 0.03 -7.70
CA VAL A 71 0.06 -0.16 -8.19
C VAL A 71 -0.27 0.87 -9.28
N SER A 72 0.24 2.10 -9.20
CA SER A 72 0.07 3.11 -10.24
C SER A 72 0.74 2.71 -11.55
N GLU A 73 1.97 2.20 -11.50
CA GLU A 73 2.71 1.67 -12.64
C GLU A 73 1.94 0.49 -13.28
N PHE A 74 1.47 -0.45 -12.46
CA PHE A 74 0.64 -1.56 -12.91
C PHE A 74 -0.65 -1.09 -13.59
N ASN A 75 -1.38 -0.14 -12.99
CA ASN A 75 -2.61 0.43 -13.56
C ASN A 75 -2.37 1.13 -14.91
N ARG A 76 -1.16 1.67 -15.14
CA ARG A 76 -0.77 2.28 -16.43
C ARG A 76 -0.32 1.23 -17.46
N GLY A 77 -0.41 -0.06 -17.15
CA GLY A 77 0.05 -1.15 -18.01
C GLY A 77 1.56 -1.33 -18.04
N GLN A 78 2.29 -0.73 -17.10
CA GLN A 78 3.74 -0.95 -16.99
C GLN A 78 4.02 -2.30 -16.38
N PHE A 79 5.09 -2.94 -16.85
CA PHE A 79 5.53 -4.21 -16.31
C PHE A 79 6.09 -4.03 -14.90
N VAL A 80 5.46 -4.70 -13.93
CA VAL A 80 5.93 -4.79 -12.55
C VAL A 80 6.44 -6.21 -12.32
N LYS A 81 7.74 -6.34 -12.02
CA LYS A 81 8.34 -7.65 -11.71
C LYS A 81 7.87 -8.13 -10.34
N LEU A 82 7.15 -9.24 -10.29
CA LEU A 82 6.64 -9.85 -9.07
C LEU A 82 7.05 -11.33 -8.99
N PRO A 83 7.29 -11.90 -7.80
CA PRO A 83 7.26 -11.21 -6.51
C PRO A 83 8.50 -10.33 -6.27
N VAL A 84 8.38 -9.30 -5.43
CA VAL A 84 9.46 -8.34 -5.16
C VAL A 84 9.51 -7.93 -3.69
N GLU A 85 10.72 -7.83 -3.14
CA GLU A 85 10.96 -7.28 -1.82
C GLU A 85 11.02 -5.75 -1.89
N ILE A 86 10.27 -5.08 -1.01
CA ILE A 86 10.11 -3.61 -1.04
C ILE A 86 10.68 -2.89 0.19
N GLY A 87 11.23 -3.67 1.12
CA GLY A 87 11.95 -3.17 2.30
C GLY A 87 11.50 -3.84 3.59
N ASP A 88 11.79 -3.19 4.70
CA ASP A 88 11.48 -3.68 6.03
C ASP A 88 10.36 -2.89 6.69
N PHE A 89 9.35 -3.61 7.17
CA PHE A 89 8.34 -3.07 8.06
C PHE A 89 8.95 -2.93 9.45
N SER A 90 9.29 -1.71 9.82
CA SER A 90 9.70 -1.39 11.18
C SER A 90 8.45 -1.28 12.06
N LYS A 91 8.44 -1.98 13.21
CA LYS A 91 7.42 -1.76 14.25
C LYS A 91 7.76 -0.54 15.09
N ASN A 92 8.35 0.50 14.51
CA ASN A 92 8.75 1.70 15.26
C ASN A 92 7.56 2.62 15.52
N GLU A 93 6.46 2.09 16.09
CA GLU A 93 5.37 2.89 16.70
C GLU A 93 4.61 2.13 17.82
N ILE A 94 5.18 1.08 18.43
CA ILE A 94 4.64 0.58 19.72
C ILE A 94 5.08 1.50 20.89
N GLU A 95 6.21 2.19 20.78
CA GLU A 95 6.73 3.02 21.88
C GLU A 95 6.07 4.39 22.01
N ARG A 96 5.52 4.99 20.95
CA ARG A 96 4.91 6.34 21.04
C ARG A 96 3.64 6.37 21.88
N VAL A 97 2.93 5.26 22.04
CA VAL A 97 1.79 5.16 22.96
C VAL A 97 2.26 5.05 24.42
N SER A 98 3.44 4.45 24.69
CA SER A 98 3.98 4.36 26.07
C SER A 98 4.40 5.72 26.65
N PHE A 99 4.65 6.73 25.81
CA PHE A 99 4.96 8.09 26.27
C PHE A 99 3.73 8.94 26.58
N MET A 100 2.50 8.49 26.24
CA MET A 100 1.27 9.22 26.58
C MET A 100 0.59 8.73 27.86
N THR A 101 1.08 7.64 28.49
CA THR A 101 0.48 7.07 29.72
C THR A 101 1.26 7.39 30.99
N LYS A 102 2.20 8.36 30.94
CA LYS A 102 2.83 8.95 32.13
C LYS A 102 2.47 10.43 32.22
N VAL A 103 1.29 10.73 32.76
CA VAL A 103 0.96 11.99 33.43
C VAL A 103 0.22 11.64 34.71
#